data_AF-A0AAU7NQE1-F1
#
_entry.id   AF-A0AAU7NQE1-F1
#
_cell.length_a   1.000
_cell.length_b   1.000
_cell.length_c   1.000
_cell.angle_alpha   90.00
_cell.angle_beta   90.00
_cell.angle_gamma   90.00
#
_symmetry.space_group_name_H-M   'P 1'
#
loop_
_entity.id
_entity.type
_entity.pdbx_description
1 polymer ?
#
loop_
_entity_poly.entity_id
_entity_poly.type
_entity_poly.pdbx_seq_one_letter_code
_entity_poly.pdbx_strand_id
1 'polypeptide(L)' 'MESNQLVSVEKGSWVQAQQLGIPGDGLRVWLKNFGYGKVFRTQLKDQLRHYICALSDDEQTATFDRKAFNEQHDRP' A
#
# COMPACT_ATOMS: atom_id res chain seq x y z
N MET A 1 4.55 18.05 -0.46
CA MET A 1 4.01 17.50 -1.72
C MET A 1 3.05 16.40 -1.33
N GLU A 2 1.76 16.70 -1.41
CA GLU A 2 0.69 15.82 -0.98
C GLU A 2 0.50 14.74 -2.05
N SER A 3 1.08 13.57 -1.82
CA SER A 3 0.95 12.42 -2.71
C SER A 3 -0.49 11.89 -2.66
N ASN A 4 -1.38 12.51 -3.44
CA ASN A 4 -2.73 12.00 -3.71
C ASN A 4 -2.64 10.74 -4.58
N GLN A 5 -2.14 9.64 -4.01
CA GLN A 5 -2.18 8.34 -4.68
C GLN A 5 -3.62 7.81 -4.64
N LEU A 6 -4.29 7.92 -5.79
CA LEU A 6 -5.56 7.26 -6.05
C LEU A 6 -5.32 5.78 -6.28
N VAL A 7 -6.02 4.96 -5.52
CA VAL A 7 -5.94 3.50 -5.55
C VAL A 7 -7.35 2.93 -5.67
N SER A 8 -7.49 1.74 -6.24
CA SER A 8 -8.77 1.06 -6.40
C SER A 8 -8.79 -0.19 -5.54
N VAL A 9 -9.62 -0.26 -4.49
CA VAL A 9 -9.78 -1.54 -3.76
C VAL A 9 -10.45 -2.56 -4.67
N GLU A 10 -11.44 -2.11 -5.42
CA GLU A 10 -12.13 -2.87 -6.46
C GLU A 10 -11.87 -2.21 -7.81
N LYS A 11 -11.55 -3.01 -8.83
CA LYS A 11 -11.18 -2.53 -10.17
C LYS A 11 -12.32 -1.67 -10.75
N GLY A 12 -12.13 -0.36 -10.76
CA GLY A 12 -13.11 0.62 -11.26
C GLY A 12 -13.50 1.71 -10.25
N SER A 13 -13.29 1.47 -8.94
CA SER A 13 -13.61 2.43 -7.87
C SER A 13 -12.34 3.08 -7.33
N TRP A 14 -12.02 4.29 -7.79
CA TRP A 14 -10.82 5.02 -7.38
C TRP A 14 -11.08 5.82 -6.11
N VAL A 15 -10.28 5.56 -5.08
CA VAL A 15 -10.36 6.24 -3.78
C VAL A 15 -8.95 6.65 -3.34
N GLN A 16 -8.85 7.62 -2.43
CA GLN A 16 -7.55 8.01 -1.92
C GLN A 16 -7.03 6.97 -0.93
N ALA A 17 -5.77 6.57 -1.06
CA ALA A 17 -5.14 5.62 -0.14
C ALA A 17 -5.17 6.09 1.33
N GLN A 18 -5.19 7.41 1.55
CA GLN A 18 -5.28 8.01 2.89
C GLN A 18 -6.68 7.91 3.50
N GLN A 19 -7.74 7.85 2.68
CA GLN A 19 -9.11 7.69 3.13
C GLN A 19 -9.48 6.23 3.38
N LEU A 20 -8.66 5.30 2.88
CA LEU A 20 -8.86 3.87 3.09
C LEU A 20 -8.43 3.45 4.49
N GLY A 21 -9.27 2.63 5.13
CA GLY A 21 -8.93 1.92 6.36
C GLY A 21 -7.94 0.79 6.08
N ILE A 22 -6.67 1.14 5.86
CA ILE A 22 -5.61 0.15 5.64
C ILE A 22 -5.41 -0.69 6.92
N PRO A 23 -5.60 -2.02 6.88
CA PRO A 23 -5.32 -2.90 8.02
C PRO A 23 -3.81 -3.01 8.24
N GLY A 24 -3.40 -3.43 9.44
CA GLY A 24 -1.97 -3.57 9.78
C GLY A 24 -1.20 -4.56 8.89
N ASP A 25 -1.90 -5.55 8.36
CA ASP A 25 -1.44 -6.58 7.40
C ASP A 25 -1.21 -6.03 5.98
N GLY A 26 -1.70 -4.82 5.71
CA GLY A 26 -1.68 -4.16 4.41
C GLY A 26 -2.95 -4.42 3.58
N LEU A 27 -3.29 -3.45 2.73
CA LEU A 27 -4.45 -3.51 1.85
C LEU A 27 -4.01 -3.70 0.41
N ARG A 28 -4.48 -4.77 -0.24
CA ARG A 28 -4.29 -4.95 -1.68
C ARG A 28 -5.23 -4.00 -2.42
N VAL A 29 -4.67 -3.25 -3.35
CA VAL A 29 -5.36 -2.25 -4.17
C VAL A 29 -4.86 -2.33 -5.61
N TRP A 30 -5.55 -1.66 -6.51
CA TRP A 30 -5.23 -1.52 -7.91
C TRP A 30 -4.75 -0.08 -8.19
N LEU A 31 -3.58 0.03 -8.78
CA LEU A 31 -2.96 1.24 -9.28
C LEU A 31 -3.15 1.32 -10.79
N LYS A 32 -3.65 2.45 -11.30
CA LYS A 32 -3.98 2.62 -12.73
C LYS A 32 -2.80 2.35 -13.65
N ASN A 33 -1.61 2.77 -13.25
CA ASN A 33 -0.40 2.68 -14.08
C ASN A 33 0.47 1.44 -13.76
N PHE A 34 0.24 0.77 -12.64
CA PHE A 34 1.13 -0.29 -12.15
C PHE A 34 0.45 -1.64 -11.96
N GLY A 35 -0.88 -1.72 -12.07
CA GLY A 35 -1.62 -2.96 -11.81
C GLY A 35 -1.90 -3.12 -10.31
N TYR A 36 -1.61 -4.28 -9.74
CA TYR A 36 -1.81 -4.48 -8.31
C TYR A 36 -0.72 -3.80 -7.49
N GLY A 37 -1.10 -3.26 -6.34
CA GLY A 37 -0.21 -2.74 -5.33
C GLY A 37 -0.71 -3.10 -3.95
N LYS A 38 0.18 -3.04 -2.96
CA LYS A 38 -0.19 -3.24 -1.57
C LYS A 38 0.15 -2.00 -0.78
N VAL A 39 -0.83 -1.50 -0.04
CA VAL A 39 -0.69 -0.28 0.77
C VAL A 39 -0.51 -0.70 2.21
N PHE A 40 0.51 -0.17 2.86
CA PHE A 40 0.78 -0.36 4.28
C PHE A 40 0.59 0.95 5.01
N ARG A 41 0.00 0.86 6.19
CA ARG A 41 -0.19 2.00 7.10
C ARG A 41 0.72 1.81 8.28
N THR A 42 1.68 2.71 8.45
CA THR A 42 2.65 2.66 9.54
C THR A 42 2.52 3.92 10.38
N GLN A 43 2.45 3.75 11.70
CA GLN A 43 2.44 4.85 12.64
C GLN A 43 3.86 5.07 13.13
N LEU A 44 4.48 6.19 12.75
CA LEU A 44 5.82 6.56 13.20
C LEU A 44 5.70 7.66 14.26
N LYS A 45 5.87 7.26 15.53
CA LYS A 45 5.69 8.08 16.74
C LYS A 45 4.30 8.72 16.83
N ASP A 46 4.06 9.75 16.03
CA ASP A 46 2.84 10.55 15.99
C ASP A 46 2.30 10.75 14.55
N GLN A 47 3.11 10.43 13.53
CA GLN A 47 2.71 10.57 12.14
C GLN A 47 2.23 9.25 11.56
N LEU A 48 1.01 9.29 11.04
CA LEU A 48 0.47 8.22 10.23
C LEU A 48 1.03 8.33 8.81
N ARG A 49 1.78 7.31 8.38
CA ARG A 49 2.37 7.23 7.04
C ARG A 49 1.73 6.10 6.24
N HIS A 50 1.38 6.41 5.01
CA HIS A 50 0.87 5.46 4.03
C HIS A 50 1.98 5.16 3.03
N TYR A 51 2.34 3.89 2.92
CA TYR A 51 3.34 3.39 1.99
C TYR A 51 2.66 2.54 0.94
N ILE A 52 2.89 2.85 -0.33
CA ILE A 52 2.33 2.09 -1.44
C ILE A 52 3.46 1.31 -2.09
N CYS A 53 3.38 -0.01 -2.00
CA CYS A 53 4.29 -0.91 -2.67
C CYS A 53 3.63 -1.36 -3.98
N ALA A 54 4.07 -0.76 -5.09
CA ALA A 54 3.69 -1.20 -6.43
C ALA A 54 4.62 -2.34 -6.83
N LEU A 55 4.15 -3.57 -6.65
CA LEU A 55 4.90 -4.75 -7.06
C LEU A 55 4.49 -5.08 -8.50
N SER A 56 5.47 -5.34 -9.36
CA SER A 56 5.22 -5.65 -10.78
C SER A 56 4.49 -6.98 -10.99
N ASP A 57 4.36 -7.79 -9.93
CA ASP A 57 3.84 -9.14 -9.98
C ASP A 57 2.65 -9.32 -9.01
N ASP A 58 1.60 -9.98 -9.50
CA ASP A 58 0.37 -10.22 -8.74
C ASP A 58 0.58 -11.20 -7.59
N GLU A 59 1.33 -12.28 -7.81
CA GLU A 59 1.63 -13.28 -6.79
C GLU A 59 2.51 -12.68 -5.70
N GLN A 60 3.47 -11.84 -6.07
CA GLN A 60 4.22 -11.05 -5.10
C GLN A 60 3.27 -10.14 -4.31
N THR A 61 2.35 -9.42 -4.95
CA THR A 61 1.39 -8.58 -4.22
C THR A 61 0.48 -9.38 -3.27
N ALA A 62 0.09 -10.59 -3.67
CA ALA A 62 -0.72 -11.48 -2.85
C ALA A 62 0.04 -11.99 -1.62
N THR A 63 1.31 -12.35 -1.78
CA THR A 63 2.16 -12.91 -0.71
C THR A 63 2.88 -11.86 0.13
N PHE A 64 2.97 -10.62 -0.36
CA PHE A 64 3.68 -9.53 0.30
C PHE A 64 2.94 -9.04 1.54
N ASP A 65 3.32 -9.52 2.70
CA ASP A 65 2.74 -9.13 3.99
C ASP A 65 3.51 -7.98 4.67
N ARG A 66 2.94 -7.42 5.73
CA ARG A 66 3.58 -6.51 6.67
C ARG A 66 4.98 -6.96 7.08
N LYS A 67 5.21 -8.26 7.27
CA LYS A 67 6.56 -8.78 7.57
C LYS A 67 7.55 -8.45 6.45
N ALA A 68 7.20 -8.78 5.20
CA ALA A 68 8.05 -8.51 4.03
C ALA A 68 8.26 -6.99 3.84
N PHE A 69 7.21 -6.20 4.07
CA PHE A 69 7.30 -4.73 4.08
C PHE A 69 8.30 -4.23 5.12
N ASN A 70 8.22 -4.73 6.36
CA ASN A 70 9.15 -4.36 7.42
C ASN A 70 10.57 -4.80 7.07
N GLU A 71 10.80 -6.02 6.57
CA GLU A 71 12.16 -6.47 6.18
C GLU A 71 12.79 -5.57 5.10
N GLN A 72 11.98 -5.00 4.20
CA GLN A 72 12.45 -4.07 3.18
C GLN A 72 12.70 -2.66 3.71
N HIS A 73 11.95 -2.22 4.73
CA HIS A 73 12.03 -0.89 5.33
C HIS A 73 12.89 -0.79 6.60
N ASP A 74 13.19 -1.92 7.26
CA ASP A 74 13.99 -2.02 8.49
C ASP A 74 15.50 -2.02 8.19
N ARG A 75 15.91 -1.98 6.91
CA ARG A 75 17.33 -1.81 6.58
C ARG A 75 17.79 -0.38 6.96
N PRO A 76 18.79 -0.25 7.85
CA PRO A 76 19.35 1.03 8.27
C PRO A 76 20.16 1.73 7.17
#